data_AF-A0A972B969-F1
#
_entry.id   AF-A0A972B969-F1
#
_cell.length_a   1.000
_cell.length_b   1.000
_cell.length_c   1.000
_cell.angle_alpha   90.00
_cell.angle_beta   90.00
_cell.angle_gamma   90.00
#
_symmetry.space_group_name_H-M   'P 1'
#
loop_
_entity.id
_entity.type
_entity.pdbx_description
1 polymer ?
#
loop_
_entity_poly.entity_id
_entity_poly.type
_entity_poly.pdbx_seq_one_letter_code
_entity_poly.pdbx_strand_id
1 'polypeptide(L)'
;MEKLLENSKEYLSLPKDRKRDYLDQLYQFLVDDHATVVDYQKLKIQSTAAICPNCRSENVIKAGKRKGRQIYRCKNCRYQFSETARTFVYRMRKYP
;
A
#
# COMPACT_ATOMS: atom_id res chain seq x y z
N MET A 1 -8.37 -11.02 -3.16
CA MET A 1 -7.26 -10.91 -2.17
C MET A 1 -6.70 -12.28 -1.84
N GLU A 2 -7.51 -13.28 -1.52
CA GLU A 2 -7.06 -14.69 -1.38
C GLU A 2 -6.34 -15.19 -2.63
N LYS A 3 -6.93 -15.04 -3.83
CA LYS A 3 -6.27 -15.36 -5.11
C LYS A 3 -4.91 -14.67 -5.37
N LEU A 4 -4.66 -13.50 -4.77
CA LEU A 4 -3.38 -12.77 -4.89
C LEU A 4 -2.35 -13.27 -3.87
N LEU A 5 -2.82 -13.69 -2.69
CA LEU A 5 -1.99 -14.26 -1.63
C LEU A 5 -1.64 -15.72 -1.91
N GLU A 6 -2.56 -16.53 -2.45
CA GLU A 6 -2.29 -17.86 -3.04
C GLU A 6 -1.18 -17.75 -4.09
N ASN A 7 -1.32 -16.79 -5.02
CA ASN A 7 -0.34 -16.51 -6.08
C ASN A 7 1.02 -16.07 -5.53
N SER A 8 1.12 -15.53 -4.33
CA SER A 8 2.40 -15.01 -3.81
C SER A 8 3.40 -16.13 -3.46
N LYS A 9 2.91 -17.28 -2.97
CA LYS A 9 3.73 -18.47 -2.74
C LYS A 9 4.10 -19.14 -4.07
N GLU A 10 3.15 -19.20 -4.99
CA GLU A 10 3.33 -19.76 -6.34
C GLU A 10 4.33 -18.93 -7.19
N TYR A 11 4.24 -17.60 -7.11
CA TYR A 11 5.20 -16.64 -7.68
C TYR A 11 6.62 -16.81 -7.15
N LEU A 12 6.77 -17.11 -5.86
CA LEU A 12 8.09 -17.36 -5.28
C LEU A 12 8.69 -18.69 -5.75
N SER A 13 7.86 -19.70 -6.02
CA SER A 13 8.28 -21.02 -6.54
C SER A 13 8.48 -21.11 -8.05
N LEU A 14 8.02 -20.14 -8.85
CA LEU A 14 8.15 -20.16 -10.30
C LEU A 14 9.63 -20.05 -10.77
N PRO A 15 10.02 -20.72 -11.88
CA PRO A 15 11.32 -20.50 -12.51
C PRO A 15 11.43 -19.06 -13.07
N LYS A 16 12.67 -18.59 -13.26
CA LYS A 16 12.99 -17.16 -13.49
C LYS A 16 12.29 -16.56 -14.71
N ASP A 17 12.04 -17.38 -15.72
CA ASP A 17 11.31 -17.08 -16.95
C ASP A 17 9.84 -16.74 -16.67
N ARG A 18 9.13 -17.58 -15.91
CA ARG A 18 7.71 -17.37 -15.61
C ARG A 18 7.45 -16.19 -14.66
N LYS A 19 8.43 -15.85 -13.81
CA LYS A 19 8.36 -14.62 -13.02
C LYS A 19 8.42 -13.36 -13.89
N ARG A 20 9.11 -13.41 -15.03
CA ARG A 20 9.14 -12.29 -16.00
C ARG A 20 7.78 -12.14 -16.67
N ASP A 21 7.18 -13.23 -17.15
CA ASP A 21 5.86 -13.19 -17.80
C ASP A 21 4.79 -12.52 -16.92
N TYR A 22 4.78 -12.82 -15.62
CA TYR A 22 3.86 -12.19 -14.67
C TYR A 22 4.10 -10.68 -14.50
N LEU A 23 5.38 -10.27 -14.41
CA LEU A 23 5.73 -8.86 -14.30
C LEU A 23 5.43 -8.10 -15.60
N ASP A 24 5.60 -8.74 -16.75
CA ASP A 24 5.28 -8.16 -18.05
C ASP A 24 3.76 -7.97 -18.21
N GLN A 25 2.95 -8.93 -17.78
CA GLN A 25 1.48 -8.80 -17.75
C GLN A 25 1.01 -7.69 -16.81
N LEU A 26 1.61 -7.58 -15.61
CA LEU A 26 1.32 -6.48 -14.69
C LEU A 26 1.70 -5.13 -15.29
N TYR A 27 2.83 -5.06 -16.00
CA TYR A 27 3.28 -3.84 -16.67
C TYR A 27 2.34 -3.42 -17.80
N GLN A 28 1.95 -4.34 -18.69
CA GLN A 28 1.00 -4.05 -19.77
C GLN A 28 -0.35 -3.58 -19.22
N PHE A 29 -0.88 -4.24 -18.18
CA PHE A 29 -2.10 -3.79 -17.51
C PHE A 29 -1.99 -2.37 -16.96
N LEU A 30 -0.85 -2.00 -16.37
CA LEU A 30 -0.62 -0.64 -15.87
C LEU A 30 -0.48 0.39 -17.00
N VAL A 31 0.12 0.00 -18.13
CA VAL A 31 0.25 0.86 -19.32
C VAL A 31 -1.12 1.11 -19.95
N ASP A 32 -1.94 0.07 -20.10
CA ASP A 32 -3.29 0.15 -20.68
C ASP A 32 -4.24 1.00 -19.83
N ASP A 33 -4.10 0.95 -18.50
CA ASP A 33 -4.90 1.76 -17.56
C ASP A 33 -4.36 3.20 -17.40
N HIS A 34 -3.29 3.57 -18.12
CA HIS A 34 -2.52 4.81 -17.93
C HIS A 34 -2.13 5.06 -16.46
N ALA A 35 -1.94 3.99 -15.69
CA ALA A 35 -1.77 4.04 -14.26
C ALA A 35 -0.40 4.64 -13.89
N THR A 36 -0.42 5.72 -13.11
CA THR A 36 0.80 6.36 -12.61
C THR A 36 1.25 5.77 -11.27
N VAL A 37 2.47 6.11 -10.85
CA VAL A 37 2.99 5.77 -9.51
C VAL A 37 2.08 6.31 -8.38
N VAL A 38 1.35 7.40 -8.66
CA VAL A 38 0.38 7.97 -7.72
C VAL A 38 -0.89 7.11 -7.64
N ASP A 39 -1.35 6.55 -8.76
CA ASP A 39 -2.52 5.68 -8.82
C ASP A 39 -2.27 4.36 -8.09
N TYR A 40 -1.09 3.75 -8.27
CA TYR A 40 -0.66 2.60 -7.48
C TYR A 40 -0.70 2.90 -5.96
N GLN A 41 -0.25 4.07 -5.53
CA GLN A 41 -0.28 4.44 -4.11
C GLN A 41 -1.70 4.65 -3.60
N LYS A 42 -2.58 5.26 -4.39
CA LYS A 42 -3.98 5.44 -4.03
C LYS A 42 -4.68 4.09 -3.87
N LEU A 43 -4.48 3.18 -4.83
CA LEU A 43 -4.99 1.81 -4.78
C LEU A 43 -4.45 1.05 -3.56
N LYS A 44 -3.16 1.20 -3.26
CA LYS A 44 -2.52 0.60 -2.08
C LYS A 44 -3.13 1.11 -0.76
N ILE A 45 -3.37 2.42 -0.63
CA ILE A 45 -4.01 2.99 0.56
C ILE A 45 -5.46 2.50 0.70
N GLN A 46 -6.18 2.34 -0.41
CA GLN A 46 -7.57 1.85 -0.41
C GLN A 46 -7.67 0.36 -0.09
N SER A 47 -6.71 -0.44 -0.54
CA SER A 47 -6.72 -1.91 -0.41
C SER A 47 -6.06 -2.40 0.88
N THR A 48 -5.08 -1.68 1.42
CA THR A 48 -4.39 -2.07 2.65
C THR A 48 -5.04 -1.41 3.86
N ALA A 49 -5.38 -2.20 4.87
CA ALA A 49 -5.81 -1.66 6.16
C ALA A 49 -4.71 -0.71 6.70
N ALA A 50 -5.12 0.36 7.38
CA ALA A 50 -4.18 1.37 7.85
C ALA A 50 -3.26 0.78 8.95
N ILE A 51 -2.01 0.47 8.62
CA ILE A 51 -1.04 -0.06 9.59
C ILE A 51 -0.33 1.09 10.29
N CYS A 52 -0.20 0.99 11.62
CA CYS A 52 0.51 2.01 12.39
C CYS A 52 1.97 2.16 11.91
N PRO A 53 2.41 3.38 11.52
CA PRO A 53 3.75 3.57 11.01
C PRO A 53 4.83 3.42 12.09
N ASN A 54 4.48 3.65 13.35
CA ASN A 54 5.39 3.60 14.48
C ASN A 54 5.62 2.16 14.97
N CYS A 55 4.54 1.45 15.35
CA CYS A 55 4.65 0.12 15.96
C CYS A 55 4.19 -1.05 15.07
N ARG A 56 3.82 -0.80 13.80
CA ARG A 56 3.33 -1.82 12.85
C ARG A 56 2.04 -2.56 13.27
N SER A 57 1.36 -2.12 14.32
CA SER A 57 0.07 -2.68 14.72
C SER A 57 -1.04 -2.34 13.71
N GLU A 58 -1.86 -3.34 13.38
CA GLU A 58 -3.09 -3.21 12.59
C GLU A 58 -4.28 -2.70 13.43
N ASN A 59 -4.13 -2.68 14.76
CA ASN A 59 -5.18 -2.26 15.67
C ASN A 59 -5.29 -0.72 15.69
N VAL A 60 -6.01 -0.19 14.72
CA VAL A 60 -6.17 1.26 14.48
C VAL A 60 -7.63 1.66 14.38
N ILE A 61 -7.92 2.92 14.72
CA ILE A 61 -9.26 3.51 14.59
C ILE A 61 -9.21 4.77 13.73
N LYS A 62 -10.32 5.09 13.08
CA LYS A 62 -10.53 6.37 12.40
C LYS A 62 -10.72 7.45 13.46
N ALA A 63 -9.80 8.41 13.52
CA ALA A 63 -9.76 9.48 14.51
C ALA A 63 -10.24 10.84 13.94
N GLY A 64 -11.05 10.80 12.88
CA GLY A 64 -11.55 11.98 12.16
C GLY A 64 -10.74 12.34 10.92
N LYS A 65 -11.00 13.51 10.35
CA LYS A 65 -10.32 14.03 9.16
C LYS A 65 -9.55 15.32 9.49
N ARG A 66 -8.39 15.53 8.87
CA ARG A 66 -7.63 16.79 8.94
C ARG A 66 -7.30 17.25 7.53
N LYS A 67 -7.68 18.49 7.17
CA LYS A 67 -7.49 19.05 5.81
C LYS A 67 -7.99 18.09 4.71
N GLY A 68 -9.19 17.53 4.92
CA GLY A 68 -9.81 16.56 4.00
C GLY A 68 -9.26 15.13 4.06
N ARG A 69 -8.11 14.89 4.69
CA ARG A 69 -7.46 13.57 4.77
C ARG A 69 -7.91 12.79 5.98
N GLN A 70 -8.09 11.49 5.82
CA GLN A 70 -8.43 10.60 6.93
C GLN A 70 -7.24 10.48 7.89
N ILE A 71 -7.51 10.66 9.20
CA ILE A 71 -6.55 10.42 10.28
C ILE A 71 -6.92 9.13 11.00
N TYR A 72 -5.91 8.35 11.31
CA TYR A 72 -5.97 7.13 12.07
C TYR A 72 -5.21 7.28 13.38
N ARG A 73 -5.66 6.58 14.42
CA ARG A 73 -4.97 6.47 15.70
C ARG A 73 -4.74 5.00 16.01
N CYS A 74 -3.50 4.65 16.32
CA CYS A 74 -3.17 3.31 16.78
C CYS A 74 -3.64 3.10 18.23
N LYS A 75 -4.31 1.98 18.51
CA LYS A 75 -4.70 1.62 19.88
C LYS A 75 -3.52 1.15 20.72
N ASN A 76 -2.50 0.54 20.10
CA ASN A 76 -1.35 -0.01 20.83
C ASN A 76 -0.37 1.10 21.29
N CYS A 77 0.09 1.97 20.38
CA CYS A 77 1.08 3.00 20.71
C CYS A 77 0.50 4.42 20.78
N ARG A 78 -0.81 4.59 20.57
CA ARG A 78 -1.52 5.90 20.57
C ARG A 78 -1.08 6.89 19.49
N TYR A 79 -0.12 6.54 18.63
CA TYR A 79 0.37 7.37 17.52
C TYR A 79 -0.74 7.69 16.52
N GLN A 80 -0.80 8.95 16.09
CA GLN A 80 -1.74 9.44 15.07
C GLN A 80 -1.05 9.63 13.74
N PHE A 81 -1.70 9.20 12.66
CA PHE A 81 -1.13 9.23 11.32
C PHE A 81 -2.20 9.40 10.26
N SER A 82 -1.85 9.99 9.11
CA SER A 82 -2.77 10.12 7.98
C SER A 82 -2.81 8.85 7.14
N GLU A 83 -3.84 8.73 6.30
CA GLU A 83 -3.95 7.65 5.28
C GLU A 83 -2.72 7.54 4.37
N THR A 84 -1.99 8.64 4.18
CA THR A 84 -0.75 8.68 3.39
C THR A 84 0.49 8.28 4.18
N ALA A 85 0.39 7.92 5.46
CA ALA A 85 1.56 7.49 6.23
C ALA A 85 2.21 6.28 5.56
N ARG A 86 3.56 6.29 5.48
CA ARG A 86 4.39 5.30 4.76
C ARG A 86 4.28 5.30 3.23
N THR A 87 3.50 6.18 2.61
CA THR A 87 3.60 6.38 1.17
C THR A 87 4.89 7.12 0.82
N PHE A 88 5.35 7.00 -0.43
CA PHE A 88 6.50 7.76 -0.91
C PHE A 88 6.26 9.28 -0.77
N VAL A 89 5.03 9.73 -1.02
CA VAL A 89 4.62 11.14 -0.83
C VAL A 89 4.84 11.61 0.62
N TYR A 90 4.58 10.76 1.61
CA TYR A 90 4.87 11.09 3.02
C TYR A 90 6.38 11.18 3.29
N ARG A 91 7.18 10.30 2.70
CA ARG A 91 8.65 10.31 2.88
C ARG A 91 9.28 11.55 2.28
N MET A 92 8.91 11.92 1.05
CA MET A 92 9.40 13.15 0.39
C MET A 92 9.09 14.42 1.20
N ARG A 93 7.91 14.48 1.86
CA ARG A 93 7.54 15.63 2.69
C ARG A 93 8.22 15.67 4.05
N LYS A 94 8.63 14.52 4.59
CA LYS A 94 9.24 14.40 5.91
C LYS A 94 10.76 14.60 5.87
N TYR A 95 11.38 14.22 4.76
CA TYR A 95 12.82 14.34 4.52
C TYR A 95 13.00 15.04 3.16
N PRO A 96 12.89 16.38 3.11
CA PRO A 96 13.14 17.16 1.91
C PRO A 96 14.61 17.09 1.49
#